data_AF-A0A151GNE8-F1
#
_entry.id   AF-A0A151GNE8-F1
#
_cell.length_a   1.000
_cell.length_b   1.000
_cell.length_c   1.000
_cell.angle_alpha   90.00
_cell.angle_beta   90.00
_cell.angle_gamma   90.00
#
_symmetry.space_group_name_H-M   'P 1'
#
loop_
_entity.id
_entity.type
_entity.pdbx_description
1 polymer ?
#
loop_
_entity_poly.entity_id
_entity_poly.type
_entity_poly.pdbx_seq_one_letter_code
_entity_poly.pdbx_strand_id
1 'polypeptide(L)'
;MSSVHGADEFPEDCLPPERDYPSRDALFASINAWAAPRGYAFTTGRSTKEKSGKQTVTFSCDRAVRPSRPADDPQRRRRRRTTTRGTGCHFSVLAKESLDRTRWSLKHRPGTQSSTHNHAPSRSTAAHPVHRALSSKDQVVIDTLTNVGLKPKEITAYLRQNSTSAASRQDIYNCIAKSRRKAIERASREADHPPSTDTLEREAGVPEINAFVPAGDQEMEQTT
;
A
#
# COMPACT_ATOMS: atom_id res chain seq x y z
N MET A 1 -8.91 -41.55 -10.64
CA MET A 1 -8.94 -40.79 -11.89
C MET A 1 -9.03 -39.32 -11.54
N SER A 2 -7.90 -38.61 -11.54
CA SER A 2 -7.87 -37.19 -11.18
C SER A 2 -8.52 -36.37 -12.29
N SER A 3 -9.67 -35.77 -11.98
CA SER A 3 -10.40 -34.91 -12.91
C SER A 3 -9.59 -33.65 -13.17
N VAL A 4 -9.18 -33.46 -14.42
CA VAL A 4 -8.51 -32.24 -14.86
C VAL A 4 -9.62 -31.18 -15.01
N HIS A 5 -9.90 -30.44 -13.94
CA HIS A 5 -10.76 -29.26 -14.06
C HIS A 5 -10.10 -28.27 -15.03
N GLY A 6 -10.83 -27.91 -16.08
CA GLY A 6 -10.34 -27.03 -17.14
C GLY A 6 -9.90 -25.68 -16.58
N ALA A 7 -8.85 -25.10 -17.18
CA ALA A 7 -8.21 -23.85 -16.75
C ALA A 7 -9.11 -22.59 -16.77
N ASP A 8 -10.41 -22.75 -17.04
CA ASP A 8 -11.40 -21.69 -17.18
C ASP A 8 -12.45 -21.67 -16.06
N GLU A 9 -12.39 -22.59 -15.09
CA GLU A 9 -13.34 -22.66 -13.98
C GLU A 9 -12.68 -22.38 -12.62
N PHE A 10 -13.42 -21.75 -11.71
CA PHE A 10 -12.95 -21.53 -10.34
C PHE A 10 -13.01 -22.84 -9.53
N PRO A 11 -12.02 -23.11 -8.67
CA PRO A 11 -12.09 -24.23 -7.73
C PRO A 11 -13.30 -24.11 -6.80
N GLU A 12 -13.84 -25.26 -6.33
CA GLU A 12 -14.95 -25.30 -5.37
C GLU A 12 -14.62 -24.55 -4.07
N ASP A 13 -13.35 -24.51 -3.68
CA ASP A 13 -12.85 -23.80 -2.50
C ASP A 13 -12.52 -22.32 -2.75
N CYS A 14 -13.26 -21.69 -3.67
CA CYS A 14 -13.06 -20.27 -4.01
C CYS A 14 -13.24 -19.35 -2.79
N LEU A 15 -14.08 -19.69 -1.82
CA LEU A 15 -14.24 -18.88 -0.61
C LEU A 15 -13.10 -19.12 0.40
N PRO A 16 -12.39 -18.06 0.84
CA PRO A 16 -11.39 -18.20 1.89
C PRO A 16 -12.03 -18.67 3.21
N PRO A 17 -11.35 -19.52 4.00
CA PRO A 17 -11.91 -20.06 5.25
C PRO A 17 -12.16 -18.94 6.28
N GLU A 18 -13.31 -18.99 6.95
CA GLU A 18 -13.64 -18.06 8.03
C GLU A 18 -12.66 -18.20 9.21
N ARG A 19 -12.01 -17.10 9.58
CA ARG A 19 -11.00 -17.04 10.65
C ARG A 19 -10.97 -15.64 11.26
N ASP A 20 -10.33 -15.56 12.43
CA ASP A 20 -10.02 -14.29 13.09
C ASP A 20 -8.57 -13.85 12.79
N TYR A 21 -8.37 -12.54 12.77
CA TYR A 21 -7.12 -11.89 12.43
C TYR A 21 -6.83 -10.75 13.41
N PRO A 22 -5.55 -10.44 13.68
CA PRO A 22 -5.16 -9.38 14.61
C PRO A 22 -5.39 -7.96 14.03
N SER A 23 -5.51 -7.84 12.71
CA SER A 23 -5.77 -6.56 12.06
C SER A 23 -6.50 -6.73 10.74
N ARG A 24 -7.12 -5.66 10.26
CA ARG A 24 -7.72 -5.59 8.92
C ARG A 24 -6.71 -5.92 7.83
N ASP A 25 -5.48 -5.42 7.96
CA ASP A 25 -4.43 -5.60 6.96
C ASP A 25 -3.94 -7.05 6.93
N ALA A 26 -3.81 -7.70 8.09
CA ALA A 26 -3.48 -9.12 8.19
C ALA A 26 -4.57 -9.99 7.54
N LEU A 27 -5.85 -9.67 7.79
CA LEU A 27 -6.98 -10.32 7.13
C LEU A 27 -6.91 -10.14 5.61
N PHE A 28 -6.72 -8.91 5.14
CA PHE A 28 -6.67 -8.59 3.72
C PHE A 28 -5.51 -9.28 3.00
N ALA A 29 -4.34 -9.37 3.64
CA ALA A 29 -3.19 -10.10 3.13
C ALA A 29 -3.49 -11.61 3.06
N SER A 30 -4.07 -12.19 4.10
CA SER A 30 -4.43 -13.62 4.16
C SER A 30 -5.40 -14.01 3.04
N ILE A 31 -6.50 -13.27 2.87
CA ILE A 31 -7.50 -13.61 1.85
C ILE A 31 -6.96 -13.43 0.42
N ASN A 32 -6.01 -12.50 0.21
CA ASN A 32 -5.38 -12.34 -1.10
C ASN A 32 -4.30 -13.39 -1.36
N ALA A 33 -3.59 -13.86 -0.34
CA ALA A 33 -2.72 -15.03 -0.45
C ALA A 33 -3.52 -16.29 -0.81
N TRP A 34 -4.73 -16.45 -0.26
CA TRP A 34 -5.68 -17.49 -0.67
C TRP A 34 -6.16 -17.35 -2.11
N ALA A 35 -6.49 -16.11 -2.52
CA ALA A 35 -7.04 -15.81 -3.83
C ALA A 35 -6.02 -15.91 -4.98
N ALA A 36 -4.75 -15.57 -4.73
CA ALA A 36 -3.70 -15.51 -5.74
C ALA A 36 -3.55 -16.80 -6.58
N PRO A 37 -3.37 -18.00 -5.99
CA PRO A 37 -3.27 -19.23 -6.76
C PRO A 37 -4.59 -19.64 -7.43
N ARG A 38 -5.73 -19.08 -6.98
CA ARG A 38 -7.07 -19.34 -7.52
C ARG A 38 -7.47 -18.37 -8.65
N GLY A 39 -6.58 -17.45 -9.05
CA GLY A 39 -6.78 -16.59 -10.20
C GLY A 39 -7.74 -15.41 -9.98
N TYR A 40 -7.90 -14.96 -8.74
CA TYR A 40 -8.65 -13.75 -8.44
C TYR A 40 -7.98 -12.91 -7.35
N ALA A 41 -8.52 -11.73 -7.07
CA ALA A 41 -8.05 -10.87 -6.00
C ALA A 41 -9.22 -10.15 -5.32
N PHE A 42 -9.04 -9.82 -4.04
CA PHE A 42 -9.94 -8.97 -3.28
C PHE A 42 -9.46 -7.53 -3.28
N THR A 43 -10.38 -6.59 -3.38
CA THR A 43 -10.17 -5.15 -3.15
C THR A 43 -11.06 -4.68 -2.01
N THR A 44 -10.67 -3.59 -1.35
CA THR A 44 -11.52 -2.96 -0.34
C THR A 44 -12.73 -2.32 -1.03
N GLY A 45 -13.92 -2.77 -0.68
CA GLY A 45 -15.19 -2.20 -1.09
C GLY A 45 -15.78 -1.29 -0.02
N ARG A 46 -17.11 -1.36 0.16
CA ARG A 46 -17.84 -0.54 1.12
C ARG A 46 -17.40 -0.87 2.56
N SER A 47 -17.15 0.17 3.35
CA SER A 47 -17.06 0.09 4.81
C SER A 47 -18.27 0.75 5.44
N THR A 48 -18.81 0.14 6.49
CA THR A 48 -19.88 0.68 7.32
C THR A 48 -19.39 0.74 8.76
N LYS A 49 -19.72 1.82 9.47
CA LYS A 49 -19.53 1.92 10.92
C LYS A 49 -20.89 1.84 11.58
N GLU A 50 -21.04 0.94 12.54
CA GLU A 50 -22.24 0.81 13.35
C GLU A 50 -22.30 1.91 14.43
N LYS A 51 -23.45 2.09 15.07
CA LYS A 51 -23.62 3.06 16.18
C LYS A 51 -22.67 2.79 17.36
N SER A 52 -22.28 1.54 17.56
CA SER A 52 -21.28 1.10 18.54
C SER A 52 -19.84 1.53 18.17
N GLY A 53 -19.63 2.13 17.00
CA GLY A 53 -18.32 2.46 16.44
C GLY A 53 -17.63 1.29 15.74
N LYS A 54 -18.20 0.08 15.83
CA LYS A 54 -17.69 -1.14 15.18
C LYS A 54 -17.68 -1.00 13.66
N GLN A 55 -16.57 -1.38 13.03
CA GLN A 55 -16.42 -1.35 11.59
C GLN A 55 -16.75 -2.72 10.94
N THR A 56 -17.50 -2.68 9.85
CA THR A 56 -17.64 -3.81 8.92
C THR A 56 -17.17 -3.37 7.54
N VAL A 57 -16.20 -4.09 6.97
CA VAL A 57 -15.63 -3.84 5.65
C VAL A 57 -16.02 -4.97 4.71
N THR A 58 -16.50 -4.62 3.52
CA THR A 58 -16.71 -5.59 2.45
C THR A 58 -15.45 -5.68 1.60
N PHE A 59 -14.91 -6.88 1.44
CA PHE A 59 -13.88 -7.17 0.45
C PHE A 59 -14.54 -7.82 -0.76
N SER A 60 -14.41 -7.18 -1.92
CA SER A 60 -15.06 -7.61 -3.16
C SER A 60 -14.02 -8.05 -4.18
N CYS A 61 -14.41 -8.88 -5.15
CA CYS A 61 -13.57 -9.20 -6.29
C CYS A 61 -13.04 -7.93 -6.99
N ASP A 62 -11.78 -7.93 -7.45
CA ASP A 62 -11.18 -6.81 -8.17
C ASP A 62 -11.86 -6.49 -9.52
N ARG A 63 -12.74 -7.39 -10.00
CA ARG A 63 -13.63 -7.21 -11.15
C ARG A 63 -15.05 -6.76 -10.78
N ALA A 64 -15.32 -6.37 -9.53
CA ALA A 64 -16.64 -5.93 -9.07
C ALA A 64 -17.11 -4.60 -9.69
N VAL A 65 -16.20 -3.80 -10.23
CA VAL A 65 -16.55 -2.55 -10.91
C VAL A 65 -17.48 -2.86 -12.09
N ARG A 66 -18.65 -2.23 -12.11
CA ARG A 66 -19.57 -2.37 -13.24
C ARG A 66 -18.99 -1.66 -14.46
N PRO A 67 -18.92 -2.30 -15.62
CA PRO A 67 -18.58 -1.61 -16.85
C PRO A 67 -19.60 -0.49 -17.08
N SER A 68 -19.13 0.69 -17.51
CA SER A 68 -19.98 1.89 -17.61
C SER A 68 -21.19 1.73 -18.53
N ARG A 69 -21.15 0.75 -19.44
CA ARG A 69 -22.24 0.37 -20.35
C ARG A 69 -22.28 -1.15 -20.51
N PRO A 70 -23.48 -1.73 -20.74
CA PRO A 70 -23.64 -3.15 -21.08
C PRO A 70 -22.76 -3.57 -22.27
N ALA A 71 -22.40 -4.85 -22.33
CA ALA A 71 -21.51 -5.38 -23.36
C ALA A 71 -22.08 -5.24 -24.79
N ASP A 72 -23.42 -5.22 -24.88
CA ASP A 72 -24.25 -5.13 -26.08
C ASP A 72 -24.54 -3.69 -26.55
N ASP A 73 -24.14 -2.65 -25.81
CA ASP A 73 -24.35 -1.26 -26.22
C ASP A 73 -23.57 -0.92 -27.52
N PRO A 74 -24.25 -0.58 -28.63
CA PRO A 74 -23.61 -0.23 -29.91
C PRO A 74 -22.65 0.97 -29.80
N GLN A 75 -22.92 1.92 -28.91
CA GLN A 75 -22.05 3.08 -28.67
C GLN A 75 -20.79 2.70 -27.87
N ARG A 76 -20.76 1.55 -27.17
CA ARG A 76 -19.55 1.02 -26.52
C ARG A 76 -18.45 0.70 -27.53
N ARG A 77 -18.81 0.32 -28.77
CA ARG A 77 -17.86 0.06 -29.86
C ARG A 77 -17.21 1.32 -30.42
N ARG A 78 -17.90 2.47 -30.33
CA ARG A 78 -17.45 3.77 -30.88
C ARG A 78 -16.54 4.56 -29.94
N ARG A 79 -16.45 4.20 -28.65
CA ARG A 79 -15.59 4.87 -27.67
C ARG A 79 -14.27 4.14 -27.46
N ARG A 80 -13.22 4.90 -27.14
CA ARG A 80 -11.92 4.38 -26.68
C ARG A 80 -12.16 3.37 -25.56
N ARG A 81 -11.80 2.11 -25.79
CA ARG A 81 -11.81 1.06 -24.77
C ARG A 81 -10.84 1.46 -23.66
N THR A 82 -11.33 2.11 -22.62
CA THR A 82 -10.61 2.15 -21.35
C THR A 82 -10.59 0.70 -20.85
N THR A 83 -9.40 0.20 -20.51
CA THR A 83 -9.14 -1.20 -20.15
C THR A 83 -9.69 -1.54 -18.76
N THR A 84 -10.97 -1.22 -18.50
CA THR A 84 -11.61 -1.61 -17.25
C THR A 84 -11.85 -3.11 -17.27
N ARG A 85 -11.12 -3.84 -16.42
CA ARG A 85 -11.29 -5.28 -16.20
C ARG A 85 -12.57 -5.64 -15.43
N GLY A 86 -13.44 -4.65 -15.20
CA GLY A 86 -14.65 -4.78 -14.41
C GLY A 86 -15.72 -5.57 -15.14
N THR A 87 -16.24 -6.60 -14.49
CA THR A 87 -17.34 -7.45 -14.99
C THR A 87 -18.60 -7.27 -14.16
N GLY A 88 -18.60 -6.37 -13.18
CA GLY A 88 -19.70 -6.27 -12.21
C GLY A 88 -19.79 -7.49 -11.29
N CYS A 89 -18.69 -8.18 -11.02
CA CYS A 89 -18.68 -9.37 -10.17
C CYS A 89 -19.22 -9.10 -8.75
N HIS A 90 -20.09 -9.96 -8.25
CA HIS A 90 -20.71 -9.83 -6.91
C HIS A 90 -19.96 -10.60 -5.80
N PHE A 91 -18.98 -11.44 -6.18
CA PHE A 91 -18.17 -12.22 -5.25
C PHE A 91 -17.53 -11.32 -4.19
N SER A 92 -17.85 -11.59 -2.91
CA SER A 92 -17.43 -10.74 -1.80
C SER A 92 -17.57 -11.41 -0.43
N VAL A 93 -16.72 -10.98 0.50
CA VAL A 93 -16.67 -11.42 1.89
C VAL A 93 -16.73 -10.22 2.83
N LEU A 94 -17.07 -10.45 4.09
CA LEU A 94 -17.12 -9.42 5.14
C LEU A 94 -15.97 -9.59 6.10
N ALA A 95 -15.35 -8.48 6.46
CA ALA A 95 -14.45 -8.38 7.59
C ALA A 95 -15.14 -7.55 8.67
N LYS A 96 -15.40 -8.17 9.83
CA LYS A 96 -16.08 -7.55 10.95
C LYS A 96 -15.08 -7.29 12.07
N GLU A 97 -14.99 -6.05 12.51
CA GLU A 97 -14.21 -5.68 13.68
C GLU A 97 -14.88 -6.22 14.96
N SER A 98 -14.08 -6.66 15.92
CA SER A 98 -14.55 -7.06 17.24
C SER A 98 -14.96 -5.83 18.08
N LEU A 99 -15.76 -6.05 19.14
CA LEU A 99 -16.25 -4.95 19.98
C LEU A 99 -15.12 -4.24 20.74
N ASP A 100 -14.09 -5.00 21.13
CA ASP A 100 -12.87 -4.53 21.78
C ASP A 100 -11.85 -3.93 20.78
N ARG A 101 -12.15 -3.94 19.47
CA ARG A 101 -11.30 -3.42 18.37
C ARG A 101 -9.91 -4.05 18.27
N THR A 102 -9.72 -5.22 18.88
CA THR A 102 -8.44 -5.94 18.87
C THR A 102 -8.34 -6.95 17.72
N ARG A 103 -9.47 -7.36 17.14
CA ARG A 103 -9.55 -8.45 16.17
C ARG A 103 -10.51 -8.16 15.03
N TRP A 104 -10.31 -8.90 13.95
CA TRP A 104 -11.11 -8.87 12.74
C TRP A 104 -11.52 -10.28 12.36
N SER A 105 -12.83 -10.52 12.27
CA SER A 105 -13.39 -11.81 11.87
C SER A 105 -13.78 -11.78 10.40
N LEU A 106 -13.26 -12.72 9.61
CA LEU A 106 -13.72 -12.97 8.25
C LEU A 106 -15.02 -13.76 8.29
N LYS A 107 -16.03 -13.27 7.57
CA LYS A 107 -17.34 -13.89 7.42
C LYS A 107 -17.77 -13.95 5.97
N HIS A 108 -18.34 -15.07 5.56
CA HIS A 108 -18.98 -15.20 4.26
C HIS A 108 -20.26 -14.37 4.22
N ARG A 109 -20.61 -13.91 3.03
CA ARG A 109 -21.87 -13.21 2.81
C ARG A 109 -22.97 -14.22 2.47
N PRO A 110 -24.19 -14.03 2.99
CA PRO A 110 -25.32 -14.83 2.55
C PRO A 110 -25.60 -14.57 1.06
N GLY A 111 -26.15 -15.59 0.39
CA GLY A 111 -26.55 -15.55 -1.01
C GLY A 111 -25.49 -16.01 -1.99
N THR A 112 -25.92 -16.82 -2.96
CA THR A 112 -25.07 -17.49 -3.96
C THR A 112 -24.27 -16.51 -4.84
N GLN A 113 -24.79 -15.30 -5.06
CA GLN A 113 -24.09 -14.27 -5.82
C GLN A 113 -22.80 -13.77 -5.15
N SER A 114 -22.71 -13.87 -3.82
CA SER A 114 -21.52 -13.44 -3.08
C SER A 114 -20.45 -14.52 -3.00
N SER A 115 -20.81 -15.78 -3.31
CA SER A 115 -19.92 -16.95 -3.33
C SER A 115 -19.55 -17.40 -4.74
N THR A 116 -20.10 -16.78 -5.78
CA THR A 116 -19.89 -17.19 -7.18
C THR A 116 -19.30 -16.04 -8.01
N HIS A 117 -18.31 -16.34 -8.83
CA HIS A 117 -17.78 -15.40 -9.81
C HIS A 117 -18.59 -15.43 -11.12
N ASN A 118 -18.64 -14.29 -11.81
CA ASN A 118 -19.31 -14.16 -13.12
C ASN A 118 -18.31 -14.08 -14.29
N HIS A 119 -17.09 -14.54 -14.06
CA HIS A 119 -15.98 -14.52 -15.01
C HIS A 119 -15.10 -15.74 -14.77
N ALA A 120 -14.15 -16.03 -15.67
CA ALA A 120 -13.14 -17.05 -15.46
C ALA A 120 -12.00 -16.56 -14.53
N PRO A 121 -11.27 -17.46 -13.85
CA PRO A 121 -10.03 -17.12 -13.16
C PRO A 121 -8.98 -16.54 -14.12
N SER A 122 -8.10 -15.70 -13.60
CA SER A 122 -6.94 -15.22 -14.35
C SER A 122 -5.83 -16.27 -14.35
N ARG A 123 -5.19 -16.45 -15.51
CA ARG A 123 -4.05 -17.37 -15.67
C ARG A 123 -2.74 -16.88 -15.04
N SER A 124 -2.67 -15.62 -14.63
CA SER A 124 -1.49 -15.02 -14.02
C SER A 124 -1.88 -14.18 -12.82
N THR A 125 -1.14 -14.33 -11.71
CA THR A 125 -1.25 -13.47 -10.52
C THR A 125 -0.97 -12.01 -10.89
N ALA A 126 -0.05 -11.79 -11.83
CA ALA A 126 0.26 -10.48 -12.39
C ALA A 126 -0.87 -9.89 -13.25
N ALA A 127 -2.04 -10.54 -13.38
CA ALA A 127 -3.23 -9.88 -13.92
C ALA A 127 -3.86 -8.93 -12.89
N HIS A 128 -3.60 -9.11 -11.59
CA HIS A 128 -4.27 -8.42 -10.50
C HIS A 128 -3.35 -7.38 -9.83
N PRO A 129 -3.73 -6.09 -9.76
CA PRO A 129 -2.92 -5.04 -9.15
C PRO A 129 -2.51 -5.31 -7.69
N VAL A 130 -3.40 -5.91 -6.90
CA VAL A 130 -3.12 -6.25 -5.49
C VAL A 130 -1.95 -7.22 -5.37
N HIS A 131 -1.86 -8.21 -6.27
CA HIS A 131 -0.78 -9.20 -6.29
C HIS A 131 0.52 -8.68 -6.91
N ARG A 132 0.45 -7.54 -7.62
CA ARG A 132 1.63 -6.81 -8.16
C ARG A 132 2.05 -5.64 -7.28
N ALA A 133 1.43 -5.47 -6.11
CA ALA A 133 1.74 -4.35 -5.23
C ALA A 133 3.22 -4.36 -4.84
N LEU A 134 3.84 -3.19 -4.88
CA LEU A 134 5.24 -3.02 -4.48
C LEU A 134 5.39 -3.33 -2.98
N SER A 135 6.47 -4.01 -2.63
CA SER A 135 6.78 -4.28 -1.22
C SER A 135 7.00 -2.98 -0.46
N SER A 136 6.88 -3.01 0.87
CA SER A 136 7.18 -1.84 1.70
C SER A 136 8.61 -1.34 1.47
N LYS A 137 9.57 -2.26 1.28
CA LYS A 137 10.97 -1.94 0.95
C LYS A 137 11.06 -1.19 -0.39
N ASP A 138 10.42 -1.69 -1.44
CA ASP A 138 10.44 -1.03 -2.75
C ASP A 138 9.75 0.34 -2.71
N GLN A 139 8.66 0.47 -1.94
CA GLN A 139 7.97 1.76 -1.75
C GLN A 139 8.88 2.78 -1.07
N VAL A 140 9.63 2.38 -0.04
CA VAL A 140 10.62 3.24 0.63
C VAL A 140 11.71 3.67 -0.36
N VAL A 141 12.26 2.74 -1.14
CA VAL A 141 13.25 3.05 -2.18
C VAL A 141 12.70 4.06 -3.19
N ILE A 142 11.48 3.87 -3.69
CA ILE A 142 10.83 4.82 -4.60
C ILE A 142 10.68 6.19 -3.95
N ASP A 143 10.23 6.23 -2.70
CA ASP A 143 10.04 7.48 -1.97
C ASP A 143 11.38 8.22 -1.81
N THR A 144 12.45 7.54 -1.40
CA THR A 144 13.80 8.11 -1.30
C THR A 144 14.28 8.65 -2.65
N LEU A 145 14.25 7.84 -3.71
CA LEU A 145 14.74 8.25 -5.04
C LEU A 145 13.90 9.38 -5.65
N THR A 146 12.60 9.40 -5.36
CA THR A 146 11.72 10.50 -5.79
C THR A 146 12.07 11.80 -5.09
N ASN A 147 12.37 11.75 -3.78
CA ASN A 147 12.69 12.94 -2.99
C ASN A 147 14.05 13.57 -3.35
N VAL A 148 15.03 12.77 -3.78
CA VAL A 148 16.31 13.30 -4.30
C VAL A 148 16.21 13.78 -5.76
N GLY A 149 15.02 13.74 -6.37
CA GLY A 149 14.76 14.32 -7.69
C GLY A 149 15.06 13.43 -8.89
N LEU A 150 15.30 12.13 -8.71
CA LEU A 150 15.52 11.23 -9.86
C LEU A 150 14.29 11.18 -10.77
N LYS A 151 14.53 11.02 -12.07
CA LYS A 151 13.45 10.94 -13.06
C LYS A 151 12.77 9.57 -12.97
N PRO A 152 11.47 9.46 -13.29
CA PRO A 152 10.74 8.19 -13.21
C PRO A 152 11.37 7.03 -14.00
N LYS A 153 12.04 7.33 -15.12
CA LYS A 153 12.75 6.32 -15.92
C LYS A 153 13.92 5.71 -15.16
N GLU A 154 14.70 6.53 -14.44
CA GLU A 154 15.86 6.10 -13.65
C GLU A 154 15.41 5.27 -12.44
N ILE A 155 14.38 5.74 -11.73
CA ILE A 155 13.76 4.99 -10.61
C ILE A 155 13.26 3.63 -11.11
N THR A 156 12.60 3.59 -12.27
CA THR A 156 12.13 2.34 -12.87
C THR A 156 13.30 1.40 -13.20
N ALA A 157 14.36 1.91 -13.83
CA ALA A 157 15.53 1.11 -14.16
C ALA A 157 16.20 0.54 -12.90
N TYR A 158 16.37 1.36 -11.86
CA TYR A 158 16.92 0.94 -10.58
C TYR A 158 16.10 -0.19 -9.96
N LEU A 159 14.77 -0.05 -9.88
CA LEU A 159 13.92 -1.10 -9.32
C LEU A 159 13.99 -2.40 -10.10
N ARG A 160 14.07 -2.34 -11.44
CA ARG A 160 14.16 -3.55 -12.27
C ARG A 160 15.45 -4.33 -12.05
N GLN A 161 16.52 -3.65 -11.65
CA GLN A 161 17.82 -4.28 -11.38
C GLN A 161 17.94 -4.77 -9.93
N ASN A 162 17.24 -4.15 -8.99
CA ASN A 162 17.46 -4.34 -7.55
C ASN A 162 16.26 -4.96 -6.80
N SER A 163 15.19 -5.33 -7.51
CA SER A 163 13.97 -5.88 -6.92
C SER A 163 13.39 -7.02 -7.76
N THR A 164 12.80 -8.01 -7.09
CA THR A 164 12.06 -9.13 -7.70
C THR A 164 10.57 -8.79 -7.92
N SER A 165 10.20 -7.52 -7.82
CA SER A 165 8.80 -7.08 -7.88
C SER A 165 8.13 -7.37 -9.23
N ALA A 166 6.94 -7.97 -9.16
CA ALA A 166 6.05 -8.17 -10.30
C ALA A 166 5.29 -6.89 -10.73
N ALA A 167 5.56 -5.75 -10.10
CA ALA A 167 4.92 -4.47 -10.42
C ALA A 167 5.08 -4.12 -11.91
N SER A 168 4.00 -3.65 -12.55
CA SER A 168 4.08 -3.14 -13.91
C SER A 168 4.76 -1.76 -13.95
N ARG A 169 5.13 -1.29 -15.15
CA ARG A 169 5.61 0.10 -15.32
C ARG A 169 4.60 1.12 -14.76
N GLN A 170 3.31 0.90 -14.99
CA GLN A 170 2.27 1.80 -14.51
C GLN A 170 2.18 1.78 -12.98
N ASP A 171 2.35 0.62 -12.34
CA ASP A 171 2.32 0.50 -10.88
C ASP A 171 3.46 1.32 -10.23
N ILE A 172 4.67 1.26 -10.81
CA ILE A 172 5.82 2.07 -10.38
C ILE A 172 5.54 3.56 -10.56
N TYR A 173 5.01 3.97 -11.72
CA TYR A 173 4.67 5.37 -11.98
C TYR A 173 3.59 5.90 -11.03
N ASN A 174 2.58 5.08 -10.73
CA ASN A 174 1.54 5.43 -9.75
C ASN A 174 2.14 5.61 -8.35
N CYS A 175 3.13 4.79 -7.97
CA CYS A 175 3.85 4.93 -6.71
C CYS A 175 4.65 6.23 -6.65
N ILE A 176 5.41 6.57 -7.70
CA ILE A 176 6.14 7.84 -7.81
C ILE A 176 5.18 9.03 -7.71
N ALA A 177 4.06 8.98 -8.43
CA ALA A 177 3.05 10.04 -8.37
C ALA A 177 2.41 10.17 -6.98
N LYS A 178 2.24 9.07 -6.24
CA LYS A 178 1.79 9.08 -4.84
C LYS A 178 2.85 9.73 -3.94
N SER A 179 4.12 9.39 -4.14
CA SER A 179 5.25 9.97 -3.40
C SER A 179 5.31 11.49 -3.55
N ARG A 180 5.24 11.98 -4.80
CA ARG A 180 5.23 13.43 -5.10
C ARG A 180 4.06 14.17 -4.45
N ARG A 181 2.86 13.59 -4.50
CA ARG A 181 1.67 14.19 -3.84
C ARG A 181 1.87 14.33 -2.34
N LYS A 182 2.42 13.31 -1.67
CA LYS A 182 2.74 13.39 -0.24
C LYS A 182 3.74 14.50 0.07
N ALA A 183 4.78 14.67 -0.76
CA ALA A 183 5.77 15.72 -0.57
C ALA A 183 5.14 17.12 -0.71
N ILE A 184 4.27 17.32 -1.71
CA ILE A 184 3.53 18.58 -1.89
C ILE A 184 2.62 18.84 -0.70
N GLU A 185 1.82 17.85 -0.28
CA GLU A 185 0.92 17.97 0.88
C GLU A 185 1.68 18.29 2.17
N ARG A 186 2.87 17.73 2.37
CA ARG A 186 3.74 18.05 3.50
C ARG A 186 4.22 19.50 3.45
N ALA A 187 4.72 19.95 2.30
CA ALA A 187 5.20 21.32 2.12
C ALA A 187 4.07 22.35 2.32
N SER A 188 2.86 22.06 1.84
CA SER A 188 1.70 22.93 2.09
C SER A 188 1.35 23.04 3.58
N ARG A 189 1.36 21.92 4.32
CA ARG A 189 1.10 21.94 5.77
C ARG A 189 2.16 22.70 6.56
N GLU A 190 3.41 22.63 6.14
CA GLU A 190 4.53 23.33 6.78
C GLU A 190 4.49 24.84 6.49
N ALA A 191 3.98 25.25 5.33
CA ALA A 191 3.68 26.65 5.04
C ALA A 191 2.49 27.20 5.86
N ASP A 192 1.46 26.38 6.09
CA ASP A 192 0.26 26.78 6.87
C ASP A 192 0.52 26.82 8.39
N HIS A 193 1.52 26.09 8.90
CA HIS A 193 1.91 26.07 10.31
C HIS A 193 3.43 26.16 10.47
N PRO A 194 4.02 27.35 10.28
CA PRO A 194 5.46 27.52 10.38
C PRO A 194 5.93 27.15 11.79
N PRO A 195 7.07 26.46 11.95
CA PRO A 195 7.62 26.16 13.26
C PRO A 195 7.85 27.47 14.02
N SER A 196 7.36 27.54 15.27
CA SER A 196 7.60 28.68 16.15
C SER A 196 9.11 28.92 16.27
N THR A 197 9.54 30.17 16.12
CA THR A 197 10.95 30.60 16.15
C THR A 197 11.62 30.48 17.52
N ASP A 198 10.98 29.86 18.52
CA ASP A 198 11.39 29.83 19.93
C ASP A 198 12.42 28.71 20.27
N THR A 199 13.04 28.07 19.27
CA THR A 199 14.00 26.97 19.50
C THR A 199 15.41 27.23 18.95
N LEU A 200 15.70 28.41 18.39
CA LEU A 200 17.02 28.73 17.82
C LEU A 200 17.88 29.73 18.62
N GLU A 201 17.49 30.11 19.84
CA GLU A 201 18.30 30.99 20.70
C GLU A 201 18.98 30.28 21.89
N ARG A 202 18.88 28.95 22.02
CA ARG A 202 19.44 28.20 23.17
C ARG A 202 20.72 27.39 22.91
N GLU A 203 21.36 27.54 21.74
CA GLU A 203 22.64 26.89 21.44
C GLU A 203 23.71 27.87 20.92
N ALA A 204 23.85 29.03 21.56
CA ALA A 204 25.03 29.89 21.42
C ALA A 204 25.69 30.14 22.79
N GLY A 205 25.95 29.07 23.55
CA GLY A 205 26.84 29.09 24.71
C GLY A 205 28.27 28.89 24.25
N VAL A 206 28.93 29.96 23.81
CA VAL A 206 30.39 29.98 23.58
C VAL A 206 31.07 29.85 24.95
N PRO A 207 31.93 28.84 25.21
CA PRO A 207 32.67 28.80 26.45
C PRO A 207 33.79 29.84 26.43
N GLU A 208 33.76 30.71 27.43
CA GLU A 208 34.75 31.73 27.72
C GLU A 208 36.11 31.08 28.05
N ILE A 209 37.13 31.42 27.26
CA ILE A 209 38.51 30.98 27.47
C ILE A 209 39.13 31.76 28.65
N ASN A 210 39.27 31.10 29.80
CA ASN A 210 39.94 31.70 30.96
C ASN A 210 41.45 31.87 30.70
N ALA A 211 41.91 33.11 30.88
CA ALA A 211 43.30 33.51 30.78
C ALA A 211 44.16 32.85 31.86
N PHE A 212 45.24 32.18 31.43
CA PHE A 212 46.29 31.66 32.29
C PHE A 212 47.33 32.75 32.56
N VAL A 213 47.42 33.19 33.82
CA VAL A 213 48.45 34.11 34.31
C VAL A 213 49.66 33.26 34.75
N PRO A 214 50.88 33.49 34.24
CA PRO A 214 52.07 32.88 34.81
C PRO A 214 52.60 33.75 35.96
N ALA A 215 52.80 33.13 37.12
CA ALA A 215 53.53 33.71 38.24
C ALA A 215 55.05 33.67 37.94
N GLY A 216 55.73 34.77 38.24
CA GLY A 216 57.17 34.90 38.13
C GLY A 216 57.95 34.38 39.34
N ASP A 217 59.24 34.21 39.05
CA ASP A 217 60.44 34.24 39.89
C ASP A 217 60.77 33.08 40.84
N GLN A 218 61.88 32.39 40.54
CA GLN A 218 63.11 32.52 41.35
C GLN A 218 64.35 31.93 40.66
N GLU A 219 65.44 32.70 40.74
CA GLU A 219 66.82 32.39 40.41
C GLU A 219 67.37 31.16 41.17
N MET A 220 68.36 30.46 40.60
CA MET A 220 69.65 30.26 41.27
C MET A 220 70.71 29.69 40.31
N GLU A 221 71.85 30.36 40.34
CA GLU A 221 73.15 30.02 39.75
C GLU A 221 73.63 28.60 40.10
N GLN A 222 74.44 28.00 39.22
CA GLN A 222 75.79 27.50 39.56
C GLN A 222 76.53 26.92 38.33
N THR A 223 77.65 27.59 38.00
CA THR A 223 79.00 27.06 37.70
C THR A 223 79.14 25.66 37.10
N THR A 224 79.74 25.51 35.91
CA THR A 224 81.19 25.34 35.67
C THR A 224 81.48 25.40 34.17
#